data_AF-A0A356F8B2-F1
#
_entry.id   AF-A0A356F8B2-F1
#
_cell.length_a   1.000
_cell.length_b   1.000
_cell.length_c   1.000
_cell.angle_alpha   90.00
_cell.angle_beta   90.00
_cell.angle_gamma   90.00
#
_symmetry.space_group_name_H-M   'P 1'
#
loop_
_entity.id
_entity.type
_entity.pdbx_description
1 polymer ?
#
loop_
_entity_poly.entity_id
_entity_poly.type
_entity_poly.pdbx_seq_one_letter_code
_entity_poly.pdbx_strand_id
1 'polypeptide(L)' 'MVVLLGFSRTVVAKDQRPNILFIIADDQSPFDLKIYNSKSELQTPNIDRLAESGMVFEAAHHMGAWVGGVCTPSRH' A
#
# COMPACT_ATOMS: atom_id res chain seq x y z
N MET A 1 14.71 17.49 53.78
CA MET A 1 13.77 16.53 53.18
C MET A 1 13.11 17.21 51.99
N VAL A 2 13.66 17.03 50.78
CA VAL A 2 13.16 17.70 49.57
C VAL A 2 12.06 16.82 48.98
N VAL A 3 10.83 17.33 48.95
CA VAL A 3 9.68 16.65 48.33
C VAL A 3 9.64 17.06 46.86
N LEU A 4 10.05 16.16 45.96
CA LEU A 4 9.79 16.31 44.53
C LEU A 4 8.33 15.92 44.25
N LEU A 5 7.49 16.90 43.95
CA LEU A 5 6.14 16.68 43.40
C LEU A 5 6.29 16.33 41.91
N GLY A 6 6.28 15.02 41.61
CA GLY A 6 6.27 14.51 40.25
C GLY A 6 4.91 14.77 39.58
N PHE A 7 4.88 15.64 38.57
CA PHE A 7 3.75 15.76 37.66
C PHE A 7 3.68 14.50 36.79
N SER A 8 2.75 13.59 37.13
CA SER A 8 2.38 12.49 36.23
C SER A 8 1.60 13.06 35.06
N ARG A 9 2.24 13.14 33.87
CA ARG A 9 1.54 13.39 32.61
C ARG A 9 0.77 12.13 32.22
N THR A 10 -0.55 12.16 32.35
CA THR A 10 -1.43 11.18 31.72
C THR A 10 -1.39 11.38 30.21
N VAL A 11 -0.63 10.53 29.51
CA VAL A 11 -0.69 10.44 28.05
C VAL A 11 -2.03 9.83 27.69
N VAL A 12 -2.97 10.65 27.26
CA VAL A 12 -4.20 10.17 26.62
C VAL A 12 -3.79 9.63 25.26
N ALA A 13 -3.65 8.31 25.15
CA ALA A 13 -3.50 7.64 23.88
C ALA A 13 -4.80 7.88 23.09
N LYS A 14 -4.78 8.85 22.17
CA LYS A 14 -5.81 9.02 21.16
C LYS A 14 -5.90 7.68 20.43
N ASP A 15 -7.10 7.12 20.29
CA ASP A 15 -7.36 5.91 19.50
C ASP A 15 -7.06 6.26 18.01
N GLN A 16 -5.77 6.30 17.66
CA GLN A 16 -5.26 6.72 16.35
C GLN A 16 -5.38 5.53 15.39
N ARG A 17 -6.61 5.13 15.12
CA ARG A 17 -6.86 4.15 14.07
C ARG A 17 -6.45 4.77 12.73
N PRO A 18 -5.55 4.13 11.97
CA PRO A 18 -5.16 4.66 10.66
C PRO A 18 -6.35 4.54 9.71
N ASN A 19 -6.44 5.48 8.77
CA ASN A 19 -7.33 5.33 7.63
C ASN A 19 -6.68 4.38 6.63
N ILE A 20 -7.43 3.40 6.13
CA ILE A 20 -6.97 2.46 5.10
C ILE A 20 -7.63 2.85 3.78
N LEU A 21 -6.82 3.22 2.80
CA LEU A 21 -7.25 3.46 1.43
C LEU A 21 -6.80 2.29 0.55
N PHE A 22 -7.76 1.57 -0.02
CA PHE A 22 -7.50 0.45 -0.93
C PHE A 22 -7.86 0.85 -2.36
N ILE A 23 -6.87 0.82 -3.26
CA ILE A 23 -7.01 1.21 -4.68
C ILE A 23 -6.82 -0.05 -5.53
N ILE A 24 -7.76 -0.32 -6.44
CA ILE A 24 -7.68 -1.42 -7.41
C ILE A 24 -7.80 -0.82 -8.81
N ALA A 25 -6.87 -1.17 -9.69
CA ALA A 25 -6.95 -0.88 -11.12
C ALA A 25 -7.42 -2.14 -11.87
N ASP A 26 -8.23 -1.96 -12.91
CA ASP A 26 -8.70 -3.06 -13.78
C ASP A 26 -7.71 -3.29 -14.91
N ASP A 27 -7.45 -4.57 -15.24
CA ASP A 27 -6.55 -5.00 -16.33
C ASP A 27 -5.14 -4.39 -16.34
N GLN A 28 -4.66 -3.88 -15.19
CA GLN A 28 -3.34 -3.29 -15.07
C GLN A 28 -2.25 -4.37 -15.10
N SER A 29 -1.39 -4.34 -16.13
CA SER A 29 -0.21 -5.20 -16.16
C SER A 29 0.89 -4.63 -15.26
N PRO A 30 1.66 -5.50 -14.55
CA PRO A 30 2.83 -5.04 -13.80
C PRO A 30 3.87 -4.40 -14.73
N PHE A 31 4.03 -4.89 -15.96
CA PHE A 31 5.06 -4.43 -16.90
C PHE A 31 4.77 -3.06 -17.52
N ASP A 32 3.59 -2.50 -17.28
CA ASP A 32 3.27 -1.12 -17.63
C ASP A 32 3.89 -0.15 -16.61
N LEU A 33 4.18 -0.58 -15.38
CA LEU A 33 4.75 0.28 -14.37
C LEU A 33 6.28 0.26 -14.43
N LYS A 34 6.89 1.44 -14.38
CA LYS A 34 8.36 1.58 -14.43
C LYS A 34 9.09 0.92 -13.28
N ILE A 35 8.41 0.78 -12.15
CA ILE A 35 8.89 0.07 -10.95
C ILE A 35 9.23 -1.40 -11.27
N TYR A 36 8.46 -2.05 -12.16
CA TYR A 36 8.69 -3.44 -12.57
C TYR A 36 9.37 -3.56 -13.94
N ASN A 37 9.23 -2.55 -14.80
CA ASN A 37 9.84 -2.52 -16.12
C ASN A 37 10.35 -1.12 -16.46
N SER A 38 11.65 -0.89 -16.29
CA SER A 38 12.29 0.42 -16.54
C SER A 38 12.16 0.92 -17.98
N LYS A 39 11.81 0.05 -18.93
CA LYS A 39 11.58 0.39 -20.34
C LYS A 39 10.13 0.77 -20.65
N SER A 40 9.21 0.73 -19.68
CA SER A 40 7.82 1.12 -19.90
C SER A 40 7.73 2.58 -20.36
N GLU A 41 6.89 2.82 -21.37
CA GLU A 41 6.59 4.16 -21.88
C GLU A 41 5.59 4.90 -20.97
N LEU A 42 4.83 4.17 -20.15
CA LEU A 42 3.80 4.73 -19.29
C LEU A 42 4.43 5.56 -18.16
N GLN A 43 3.85 6.73 -17.90
CA GLN A 43 4.30 7.64 -16.85
C GLN A 43 3.33 7.59 -15.68
N THR A 44 3.78 7.09 -14.53
CA THR A 44 2.95 6.91 -13.33
C THR A 44 3.54 7.61 -12.10
N PRO A 45 3.80 8.93 -12.14
CA PRO A 45 4.59 9.61 -11.11
C PRO A 45 4.02 9.50 -9.69
N ASN A 46 2.69 9.38 -9.56
CA ASN A 46 2.05 9.17 -8.25
C ASN A 46 2.24 7.75 -7.72
N ILE A 47 2.22 6.73 -8.59
CA ILE A 47 2.45 5.34 -8.20
C ILE A 47 3.94 5.13 -7.92
N ASP A 48 4.82 5.72 -8.73
CA ASP A 48 6.27 5.68 -8.56
C ASP A 48 6.65 6.27 -7.18
N ARG A 49 6.09 7.42 -6.82
CA ARG A 49 6.28 8.02 -5.48
C ARG A 49 5.75 7.13 -4.34
N LEU A 50 4.63 6.42 -4.54
CA LEU A 50 4.09 5.49 -3.54
C LEU A 50 5.02 4.28 -3.37
N ALA A 51 5.59 3.77 -4.45
CA ALA A 51 6.56 2.68 -4.42
C ALA A 51 7.87 3.07 -3.73
N GLU A 52 8.40 4.26 -4.00
CA GLU A 52 9.63 4.79 -3.37
C GLU A 52 9.48 5.03 -1.87
N SER A 53 8.30 5.47 -1.42
CA SER A 53 8.03 5.77 0.00
C SER A 53 7.44 4.59 0.78
N GLY A 54 7.22 3.45 0.12
CA GLY A 54 6.47 2.33 0.66
C GLY A 54 7.15 0.98 0.43
N MET A 55 6.32 -0.04 0.21
CA MET A 55 6.73 -1.40 -0.05
C MET A 55 6.17 -1.85 -1.40
N VAL A 56 7.00 -2.53 -2.19
CA VAL A 56 6.66 -3.11 -3.49
C VAL A 56 6.70 -4.63 -3.38
N PHE A 57 5.69 -5.30 -3.94
CA PHE A 57 5.66 -6.76 -4.04
C PHE A 57 6.06 -7.19 -5.45
N GLU A 58 7.06 -8.06 -5.57
CA GLU A 58 7.57 -8.54 -6.87
C GLU A 58 6.82 -9.79 -7.38
N ALA A 59 6.16 -10.53 -6.48
CA ALA A 59 5.46 -11.78 -6.78
C ALA A 59 4.03 -11.78 -6.22
N ALA A 60 3.26 -10.75 -6.57
CA ALA A 60 1.84 -10.67 -6.23
C ALA A 60 1.01 -11.41 -7.28
N HIS A 61 0.17 -12.36 -6.83
CA HIS A 61 -0.73 -13.13 -7.68
C HIS A 61 -2.17 -12.98 -7.21
N HIS A 62 -3.10 -12.79 -8.13
CA HIS A 62 -4.54 -12.80 -7.85
C HIS A 62 -5.15 -14.16 -8.24
N MET A 63 -6.30 -14.48 -7.65
CA MET A 63 -7.02 -15.72 -7.96
C MET A 63 -7.62 -15.65 -9.37
N GLY A 64 -7.39 -16.69 -10.17
CA GLY A 64 -7.92 -16.82 -11.53
C GLY A 64 -9.15 -17.73 -11.63
N ALA A 65 -9.69 -17.88 -12.83
CA ALA A 65 -10.63 -18.95 -13.17
C ALA A 65 -9.87 -20.19 -13.67
N TRP A 66 -10.52 -21.00 -14.51
CA TRP A 66 -9.85 -22.00 -15.36
C TRP A 66 -8.80 -21.42 -16.32
N VAL A 67 -8.79 -20.09 -16.47
CA VAL A 67 -7.74 -19.28 -17.13
C VAL A 67 -7.34 -18.13 -16.20
N GLY A 68 -6.09 -17.68 -16.29
CA GLY A 68 -5.60 -16.51 -15.54
C GLY A 68 -6.17 -15.19 -16.07
N GLY A 69 -6.20 -14.15 -15.23
CA GLY A 69 -6.63 -12.81 -15.63
C GLY A 69 -8.14 -12.66 -15.84
N VAL A 70 -8.96 -13.21 -14.93
CA VAL A 70 -10.43 -13.05 -14.98
C VAL A 70 -10.90 -12.15 -13.85
N CYS A 71 -11.58 -11.06 -14.18
CA CYS A 71 -11.93 -10.01 -13.23
C CYS A 71 -12.82 -10.49 -12.07
N THR A 72 -13.83 -11.33 -12.35
CA THR A 72 -14.79 -11.80 -11.34
C THR A 72 -14.14 -12.65 -10.22
N PRO A 73 -13.45 -13.77 -10.50
CA PRO A 73 -12.80 -14.56 -9.46
C PRO A 73 -11.58 -13.85 -8.83
N SER A 74 -11.06 -12.80 -9.46
CA SER A 74 -10.03 -11.97 -8.86
C SER A 74 -10.56 -11.05 -7.75
N ARG A 75 -11.86 -10.76 -7.73
CA ARG A 75 -12.48 -9.73 -6.88
C ARG A 75 -13.45 -10.29 -5.83
N HIS A 76 -13.96 -11.51 -6.04
CA HIS A 76 -14.95 -12.19 -5.21
C HIS A 76 -14.37 -13.49 -4.64
#